data_AF-A0A1L7XTV8-F1
#
_entry.id   AF-A0A1L7XTV8-F1
#
_cell.length_a   1.000
_cell.length_b   1.000
_cell.length_c   1.000
_cell.angle_alpha   90.00
_cell.angle_beta   90.00
_cell.angle_gamma   90.00
#
_symmetry.space_group_name_H-M   'P 1'
#
loop_
_entity.id
_entity.type
_entity.pdbx_description
1 polymer ?
#
loop_
_entity_poly.entity_id
_entity_poly.type
_entity_poly.pdbx_seq_one_letter_code
_entity_poly.pdbx_strand_id
1 'polypeptide(L)'
;MITTKVVSSDPAPKDMRIGAISPYALVEAILGKKVDRNSPESARVISDTLQTDYDELFDMKYDSVLYAGLKLNPKENIAEPASAGDMHTLTEEDLATPDLSKVEKVSDLHGIGLKDVGATRVKQAWMQNGKLNMVLHPHALGRTLSNLAVTRSISELVTRFRRSEKGEWTPPNCTWRNMGDFFKDITEYNDPVQGAVGNSWLIAAIFAVHWADPYAIVHGNRASDTSDTKRVLAIELHSKGGSNDAPTETVKVNYDIAVNNSSNLVVYCRSSDTGEMWPSLYEKAFAKWITRTSSDHPDITQTGSGDPVKAMAQINDKTPHYYFTSSRSANDLQGLVRANCMNFRTINPMTAWTQASDGMYKGSNIVANHAYTVLGWASQGGKQYIILRNPWGVTEPAGLTTYPGLLDFFDMTFWRPADMLDTGGVFALEASAFKNYFAGLGVAK
;
A
#
# COMPACT_ATOMS: atom_id res chain seq x y z
N MET A 1 -31.47 21.29 19.48
CA MET A 1 -30.64 20.20 20.05
C MET A 1 -30.55 19.09 19.03
N ILE A 2 -29.42 18.94 18.35
CA ILE A 2 -29.16 17.75 17.53
C ILE A 2 -28.61 16.72 18.50
N THR A 3 -29.40 15.70 18.83
CA THR A 3 -28.95 14.53 19.58
C THR A 3 -27.88 13.84 18.74
N THR A 4 -26.60 14.04 19.08
CA THR A 4 -25.49 13.26 18.53
C THR A 4 -25.70 11.80 18.94
N LYS A 5 -26.25 11.02 18.01
CA LYS A 5 -26.36 9.56 18.15
C LYS A 5 -24.94 9.04 18.34
N VAL A 6 -24.64 8.45 19.50
CA VAL A 6 -23.35 7.80 19.74
C VAL A 6 -23.25 6.62 18.78
N VAL A 7 -22.37 6.72 17.79
CA VAL A 7 -22.13 5.65 16.82
C VAL A 7 -21.26 4.61 17.49
N SER A 8 -21.83 3.45 17.81
CA SER A 8 -21.09 2.32 18.38
C SER A 8 -20.08 1.77 17.37
N SER A 9 -18.95 1.29 17.87
CA SER A 9 -18.01 0.52 17.06
C SER A 9 -18.60 -0.84 16.70
N ASP A 10 -18.25 -1.33 15.53
CA ASP A 10 -18.58 -2.68 15.09
C ASP A 10 -17.65 -3.70 15.77
N PRO A 11 -18.04 -4.99 15.80
CA PRO A 11 -17.14 -6.07 16.22
C PRO A 11 -15.84 -6.04 15.41
N ALA A 12 -14.72 -6.27 16.08
CA ALA A 12 -13.43 -6.38 15.41
C ALA A 12 -13.47 -7.52 14.36
N PRO A 13 -12.99 -7.29 13.12
CA PRO A 13 -12.88 -8.34 12.13
C PRO A 13 -11.91 -9.41 12.62
N LYS A 14 -12.24 -10.68 12.36
CA LYS A 14 -11.42 -11.82 12.80
C LYS A 14 -10.04 -11.83 12.15
N ASP A 15 -10.00 -11.64 10.84
CA ASP A 15 -8.77 -11.60 10.04
C ASP A 15 -8.96 -10.66 8.84
N MET A 16 -8.43 -9.44 8.93
CA MET A 16 -8.41 -8.51 7.81
C MET A 16 -7.09 -8.63 7.04
N ARG A 17 -7.18 -8.66 5.70
CA ARG A 17 -6.04 -8.92 4.79
C ARG A 17 -5.85 -7.79 3.81
N ILE A 18 -5.75 -6.57 4.34
CA ILE A 18 -5.53 -5.36 3.54
C ILE A 18 -4.06 -5.27 3.17
N GLY A 19 -3.77 -5.05 1.90
CA GLY A 19 -2.41 -4.98 1.39
C GLY A 19 -2.37 -4.90 -0.13
N ALA A 20 -1.65 -3.89 -0.63
CA ALA A 20 -1.31 -3.72 -2.03
C ALA A 20 0.12 -3.15 -2.12
N ILE A 21 0.96 -3.71 -2.99
CA ILE A 21 2.35 -3.30 -3.18
C ILE A 21 2.38 -1.97 -3.94
N SER A 22 3.31 -1.06 -3.58
CA SER A 22 3.54 0.14 -4.38
C SER A 22 4.08 -0.21 -5.77
N PRO A 23 3.39 0.14 -6.88
CA PRO A 23 3.86 -0.15 -8.23
C PRO A 23 5.19 0.54 -8.50
N TYR A 24 5.38 1.78 -8.00
CA TYR A 24 6.62 2.52 -8.12
C TYR A 24 7.77 1.79 -7.42
N ALA A 25 7.60 1.43 -6.15
CA ALA A 25 8.68 0.76 -5.41
C ALA A 25 9.00 -0.62 -5.98
N LEU A 26 8.00 -1.37 -6.43
CA LEU A 26 8.20 -2.66 -7.08
C LEU A 26 9.00 -2.54 -8.38
N VAL A 27 8.62 -1.61 -9.25
CA VAL A 27 9.31 -1.36 -10.52
C VAL A 27 10.73 -0.83 -10.27
N GLU A 28 10.92 0.05 -9.30
CA GLU A 28 12.26 0.52 -8.90
C GLU A 28 13.17 -0.61 -8.42
N ALA A 29 12.61 -1.56 -7.64
CA ALA A 29 13.34 -2.72 -7.15
C ALA A 29 13.67 -3.71 -8.27
N ILE A 30 12.76 -3.93 -9.23
CA ILE A 30 12.97 -4.80 -10.40
C ILE A 30 14.01 -4.18 -11.36
N LEU A 31 13.87 -2.90 -11.70
CA LEU A 31 14.72 -2.23 -12.69
C LEU A 31 16.04 -1.75 -12.11
N GLY A 32 16.18 -1.68 -10.77
CA GLY A 32 17.36 -1.12 -10.13
C GLY A 32 17.59 0.36 -10.47
N LYS A 33 16.53 1.15 -10.62
CA LYS A 33 16.59 2.60 -10.85
C LYS A 33 15.34 3.30 -10.34
N LYS A 34 15.45 4.58 -9.98
CA LYS A 34 14.32 5.40 -9.53
C LYS A 34 13.33 5.65 -10.68
N VAL A 35 12.04 5.62 -10.40
CA VAL A 35 10.99 5.99 -11.35
C VAL A 35 10.57 7.43 -11.05
N ASP A 36 10.49 8.28 -12.07
CA ASP A 36 10.03 9.66 -11.91
C ASP A 36 8.52 9.70 -11.72
N ARG A 37 8.10 9.95 -10.48
CA ARG A 37 6.68 9.92 -10.08
C ARG A 37 5.82 11.00 -10.75
N ASN A 38 6.44 12.05 -11.27
CA ASN A 38 5.75 13.18 -11.90
C ASN A 38 5.69 13.09 -13.43
N SER A 39 6.41 12.11 -14.01
CA SER A 39 6.48 11.91 -15.45
C SER A 39 5.23 11.17 -15.96
N PRO A 40 4.54 11.69 -16.99
CA PRO A 40 3.45 10.96 -17.66
C PRO A 40 3.87 9.60 -18.23
N GLU A 41 5.15 9.44 -18.56
CA GLU A 41 5.72 8.19 -19.08
C GLU A 41 5.79 7.08 -18.02
N SER A 42 5.73 7.41 -16.73
CA SER A 42 5.83 6.43 -15.64
C SER A 42 4.71 5.41 -15.65
N ALA A 43 3.48 5.81 -16.01
CA ALA A 43 2.38 4.87 -16.15
C ALA A 43 2.71 3.76 -17.17
N ARG A 44 3.33 4.13 -18.29
CA ARG A 44 3.76 3.19 -19.33
C ARG A 44 4.88 2.28 -18.85
N VAL A 45 5.93 2.84 -18.23
CA VAL A 45 7.05 2.05 -17.69
C VAL A 45 6.55 1.03 -16.67
N ILE A 46 5.63 1.44 -15.80
CA ILE A 46 5.01 0.57 -14.80
C ILE A 46 4.20 -0.54 -15.48
N SER A 47 3.33 -0.20 -16.43
CA SER A 47 2.54 -1.20 -17.16
C SER A 47 3.39 -2.20 -17.93
N ASP A 48 4.42 -1.73 -18.62
CA ASP A 48 5.32 -2.58 -19.40
C ASP A 48 6.12 -3.53 -18.47
N THR A 49 6.57 -3.03 -17.32
CA THR A 49 7.35 -3.83 -16.36
C THR A 49 6.49 -4.84 -15.61
N LEU A 50 5.27 -4.46 -15.22
CA LEU A 50 4.34 -5.31 -14.46
C LEU A 50 3.41 -6.14 -15.35
N GLN A 51 3.48 -5.95 -16.67
CA GLN A 51 2.69 -6.64 -17.68
C GLN A 51 1.18 -6.57 -17.43
N THR A 52 0.71 -5.43 -16.91
CA THR A 52 -0.70 -5.15 -16.60
C THR A 52 -0.99 -3.69 -16.92
N ASP A 53 -2.13 -3.42 -17.56
CA ASP A 53 -2.52 -2.04 -17.90
C ASP A 53 -2.70 -1.21 -16.63
N TYR A 54 -2.26 0.06 -16.68
CA TYR A 54 -2.12 0.90 -15.49
C TYR A 54 -3.45 1.10 -14.76
N ASP A 55 -4.55 1.22 -15.51
CA ASP A 55 -5.90 1.39 -14.99
C ASP A 55 -6.49 0.12 -14.36
N GLU A 56 -5.86 -1.04 -14.55
CA GLU A 56 -6.24 -2.35 -14.01
C GLU A 56 -5.35 -2.79 -12.83
N LEU A 57 -4.18 -2.16 -12.66
CA LEU A 57 -3.24 -2.47 -11.57
C LEU A 57 -3.87 -2.35 -10.17
N PHE A 58 -4.84 -1.44 -10.02
CA PHE A 58 -5.37 -1.00 -8.73
C PHE A 58 -6.65 -1.72 -8.30
N ASP A 59 -7.00 -2.83 -8.95
CA ASP A 59 -8.17 -3.63 -8.60
C ASP A 59 -7.85 -5.13 -8.66
N MET A 60 -8.14 -5.84 -7.56
CA MET A 60 -7.81 -7.26 -7.41
C MET A 60 -8.47 -8.16 -8.45
N LYS A 61 -9.61 -7.77 -9.03
CA LYS A 61 -10.32 -8.59 -10.03
C LYS A 61 -9.55 -8.77 -11.35
N TYR A 62 -8.50 -7.99 -11.56
CA TYR A 62 -7.62 -8.08 -12.72
C TYR A 62 -6.35 -8.89 -12.44
N ASP A 63 -6.28 -9.58 -11.29
CA ASP A 63 -5.15 -10.44 -10.92
C ASP A 63 -3.80 -9.70 -10.91
N SER A 64 -3.83 -8.39 -10.65
CA SER A 64 -2.64 -7.53 -10.63
C SER A 64 -1.57 -8.04 -9.67
N VAL A 65 -0.30 -8.00 -10.10
CA VAL A 65 0.86 -8.39 -9.28
C VAL A 65 1.00 -7.58 -7.99
N LEU A 66 0.35 -6.41 -7.89
CA LEU A 66 0.33 -5.62 -6.66
C LEU A 66 -0.30 -6.36 -5.48
N TYR A 67 -1.08 -7.40 -5.75
CA TYR A 67 -1.75 -8.25 -4.76
C TYR A 67 -1.08 -9.63 -4.61
N ALA A 68 0.20 -9.74 -4.97
CA ALA A 68 0.95 -11.01 -4.94
C ALA A 68 0.77 -11.77 -3.61
N GLY A 69 0.29 -13.01 -3.71
CA GLY A 69 0.00 -13.88 -2.57
C GLY A 69 -1.37 -13.68 -1.91
N LEU A 70 -2.27 -12.91 -2.53
CA LEU A 70 -3.67 -12.75 -2.17
C LEU A 70 -4.59 -13.10 -3.35
N LYS A 71 -5.79 -13.58 -3.04
CA LYS A 71 -6.87 -13.90 -3.98
C LYS A 71 -8.12 -13.12 -3.62
N LEU A 72 -8.90 -12.72 -4.62
CA LEU A 72 -10.22 -12.13 -4.40
C LEU A 72 -11.24 -13.24 -4.08
N ASN A 73 -11.95 -13.13 -2.96
CA ASN A 73 -13.19 -13.87 -2.75
C ASN A 73 -14.36 -13.02 -3.26
N PRO A 74 -14.96 -13.36 -4.42
CA PRO A 74 -15.99 -12.54 -5.04
C PRO A 74 -17.33 -12.56 -4.30
N LYS A 75 -17.57 -13.52 -3.40
CA LYS A 75 -18.84 -13.61 -2.65
C LYS A 75 -18.91 -12.58 -1.54
N GLU A 76 -17.81 -12.43 -0.81
CA GLU A 76 -17.71 -11.54 0.35
C GLU A 76 -17.00 -10.22 0.00
N ASN A 77 -16.45 -10.10 -1.22
CA ASN A 77 -15.62 -8.97 -1.68
C ASN A 77 -14.44 -8.64 -0.74
N ILE A 78 -13.75 -9.70 -0.30
CA ILE A 78 -12.57 -9.63 0.58
C ILE A 78 -11.37 -10.31 -0.05
N ALA A 79 -10.17 -9.94 0.41
CA ALA A 79 -8.94 -10.64 0.06
C ALA A 79 -8.70 -11.85 0.96
N GLU A 80 -8.27 -12.95 0.37
CA GLU A 80 -7.88 -14.18 1.06
C GLU A 80 -6.41 -14.51 0.77
N PRO A 81 -5.67 -15.08 1.74
CA PRO A 81 -4.31 -15.51 1.49
C PRO A 81 -4.27 -16.68 0.49
N ALA A 82 -3.40 -16.59 -0.51
CA ALA A 82 -3.05 -17.77 -1.30
C ALA A 82 -2.31 -18.80 -0.44
N SER A 83 -2.35 -20.07 -0.82
CA SER A 83 -1.45 -21.09 -0.27
C SER A 83 -0.15 -21.15 -1.08
N ALA A 84 0.91 -21.74 -0.52
CA ALA A 84 2.17 -21.90 -1.25
C ALA A 84 2.01 -22.74 -2.53
N GLY A 85 1.06 -23.68 -2.55
CA GLY A 85 0.76 -24.51 -3.73
C GLY A 85 -0.02 -23.78 -4.83
N ASP A 86 -0.64 -22.64 -4.50
CA ASP A 86 -1.33 -21.78 -5.47
C ASP A 86 -0.38 -20.88 -6.25
N MET A 87 0.85 -20.69 -5.75
CA MET A 87 1.83 -19.81 -6.38
C MET A 87 2.57 -20.51 -7.51
N HIS A 88 2.56 -19.90 -8.67
CA HIS A 88 3.26 -20.37 -9.86
C HIS A 88 4.52 -19.53 -10.08
N THR A 89 5.66 -20.21 -10.27
CA THR A 89 6.91 -19.54 -10.67
C THR A 89 7.00 -19.49 -12.18
N LEU A 90 7.05 -18.30 -12.74
CA LEU A 90 7.24 -18.05 -14.17
C LEU A 90 8.73 -18.05 -14.52
N THR A 91 9.04 -18.59 -15.70
CA THR A 91 10.36 -18.59 -16.33
C THR A 91 10.46 -17.48 -17.38
N GLU A 92 11.67 -17.19 -17.87
CA GLU A 92 11.87 -16.24 -18.98
C GLU A 92 11.12 -16.68 -20.25
N GLU A 93 11.01 -17.98 -20.50
CA GLU A 93 10.26 -18.54 -21.62
C GLU A 93 8.75 -18.28 -21.48
N ASP A 94 8.22 -18.32 -20.25
CA ASP A 94 6.80 -18.02 -19.98
C ASP A 94 6.46 -16.56 -20.30
N LEU A 95 7.40 -15.63 -20.08
CA LEU A 95 7.24 -14.18 -20.27
C LEU A 95 7.56 -13.71 -21.69
N ALA A 96 8.09 -14.60 -22.54
CA ALA A 96 8.52 -14.24 -23.89
C ALA A 96 7.34 -13.77 -24.75
N THR A 97 7.46 -12.58 -25.33
CA THR A 97 6.48 -12.09 -26.29
C THR A 97 6.54 -12.95 -27.56
N PRO A 98 5.39 -13.49 -28.03
CA PRO A 98 5.35 -14.22 -29.29
C PRO A 98 5.84 -13.35 -30.45
N ASP A 99 6.54 -13.95 -31.42
CA ASP A 99 6.93 -13.26 -32.64
C ASP A 99 5.70 -12.93 -33.49
N LEU A 100 5.34 -11.65 -33.53
CA LEU A 100 4.19 -11.14 -34.30
C LEU A 100 4.57 -10.70 -35.72
N SER A 101 5.84 -10.78 -36.12
CA SER A 101 6.31 -10.27 -37.43
C SER A 101 5.69 -10.99 -38.63
N LYS A 102 5.15 -12.20 -38.42
CA LYS A 102 4.55 -13.05 -39.45
C LYS A 102 3.03 -12.96 -39.52
N VAL A 103 2.41 -12.09 -38.72
CA VAL A 103 0.94 -11.92 -38.69
C VAL A 103 0.53 -10.94 -39.79
N GLU A 104 -0.09 -11.44 -40.86
CA GLU A 104 -0.62 -10.61 -41.95
C GLU A 104 -2.15 -10.54 -41.93
N LYS A 105 -2.80 -11.59 -41.41
CA LYS A 105 -4.26 -11.74 -41.32
C LYS A 105 -4.65 -12.16 -39.91
N VAL A 106 -5.90 -11.86 -39.52
CA VAL A 106 -6.46 -12.26 -38.22
C VAL A 106 -6.39 -13.78 -37.98
N SER A 107 -6.52 -14.58 -39.04
CA SER A 107 -6.36 -16.03 -38.99
C SER A 107 -4.98 -16.49 -38.56
N ASP A 108 -3.93 -15.69 -38.80
CA ASP A 108 -2.55 -16.07 -38.50
C ASP A 108 -2.28 -16.04 -36.99
N LEU A 109 -3.15 -15.36 -36.23
CA LEU A 109 -3.14 -15.39 -34.77
C LEU A 109 -3.31 -16.82 -34.21
N HIS A 110 -3.97 -17.71 -34.96
CA HIS A 110 -4.05 -19.12 -34.63
C HIS A 110 -2.66 -19.78 -34.58
N GLY A 111 -1.77 -19.43 -35.52
CA GLY A 111 -0.43 -20.00 -35.65
C GLY A 111 0.53 -19.58 -34.54
N ILE A 112 0.29 -18.44 -33.89
CA ILE A 112 1.10 -17.95 -32.77
C ILE A 112 0.56 -18.39 -31.40
N GLY A 113 -0.59 -19.07 -31.35
CA GLY A 113 -1.15 -19.65 -30.12
C GLY A 113 -2.59 -19.23 -29.78
N LEU A 114 -3.18 -18.26 -30.49
CA LEU A 114 -4.56 -17.83 -30.28
C LEU A 114 -5.55 -18.73 -31.04
N LYS A 115 -5.78 -19.93 -30.51
CA LYS A 115 -6.52 -21.00 -31.20
C LYS A 115 -7.99 -20.66 -31.53
N ASP A 116 -8.63 -19.78 -30.77
CA ASP A 116 -10.01 -19.36 -31.01
C ASP A 116 -10.14 -17.84 -30.96
N VAL A 117 -9.72 -17.19 -32.04
CA VAL A 117 -9.78 -15.73 -32.18
C VAL A 117 -11.23 -15.23 -32.11
N GLY A 118 -12.19 -16.02 -32.62
CA GLY A 118 -13.61 -15.64 -32.66
C GLY A 118 -14.26 -15.60 -31.27
N ALA A 119 -13.84 -16.48 -30.36
CA ALA A 119 -14.27 -16.46 -28.96
C ALA A 119 -13.40 -15.57 -28.05
N THR A 120 -12.32 -14.98 -28.58
CA THR A 120 -11.41 -14.14 -27.78
C THR A 120 -12.11 -12.85 -27.36
N ARG A 121 -12.06 -12.54 -26.07
CA ARG A 121 -12.68 -11.34 -25.52
C ARG A 121 -12.02 -10.07 -26.07
N VAL A 122 -12.85 -9.18 -26.63
CA VAL A 122 -12.44 -7.82 -26.99
C VAL A 122 -12.50 -6.95 -25.73
N LYS A 123 -11.36 -6.41 -25.32
CA LYS A 123 -11.25 -5.49 -24.18
C LYS A 123 -11.64 -4.07 -24.57
N GLN A 124 -11.16 -3.62 -25.72
CA GLN A 124 -11.46 -2.31 -26.30
C GLN A 124 -11.51 -2.42 -27.83
N ALA A 125 -12.35 -1.61 -28.45
CA ALA A 125 -12.38 -1.44 -29.90
C ALA A 125 -12.69 0.01 -30.26
N TRP A 126 -11.96 0.57 -31.23
CA TRP A 126 -12.23 1.92 -31.74
C TRP A 126 -11.82 2.05 -33.21
N MET A 127 -12.40 3.03 -33.89
CA MET A 127 -12.01 3.41 -35.24
C MET A 127 -11.02 4.57 -35.20
N GLN A 128 -9.92 4.47 -35.94
CA GLN A 128 -8.96 5.57 -36.13
C GLN A 128 -8.48 5.58 -37.58
N ASN A 129 -8.67 6.71 -38.28
CA ASN A 129 -8.26 6.87 -39.68
C ASN A 129 -8.77 5.74 -40.61
N GLY A 130 -10.02 5.31 -40.41
CA GLY A 130 -10.63 4.21 -41.17
C GLY A 130 -10.15 2.80 -40.81
N LYS A 131 -9.27 2.67 -39.80
CA LYS A 131 -8.77 1.37 -39.29
C LYS A 131 -9.51 1.00 -38.01
N LEU A 132 -9.92 -0.26 -37.91
CA LEU A 132 -10.42 -0.84 -36.66
C LEU A 132 -9.23 -1.26 -35.81
N ASN A 133 -9.09 -0.66 -34.63
CA ASN A 133 -8.14 -1.09 -33.62
C ASN A 133 -8.90 -1.90 -32.56
N MET A 134 -8.34 -3.04 -32.16
CA MET A 134 -8.90 -3.89 -31.13
C MET A 134 -7.80 -4.29 -30.14
N VAL A 135 -8.10 -4.18 -28.86
CA VAL A 135 -7.29 -4.79 -27.80
C VAL A 135 -7.97 -6.10 -27.43
N LEU A 136 -7.30 -7.20 -27.73
CA LEU A 136 -7.78 -8.54 -27.40
C LEU A 136 -7.18 -8.97 -26.05
N HIS A 137 -7.92 -9.78 -25.30
CA HIS A 137 -7.41 -10.43 -24.09
C HIS A 137 -7.18 -11.93 -24.35
N PRO A 138 -6.01 -12.31 -24.88
CA PRO A 138 -5.70 -13.69 -25.20
C PRO A 138 -5.22 -14.45 -23.96
N HIS A 139 -6.10 -15.17 -23.27
CA HIS A 139 -5.73 -15.98 -22.10
C HIS A 139 -4.67 -17.09 -22.38
N ALA A 140 -4.30 -17.32 -23.64
CA ALA A 140 -3.43 -18.42 -24.07
C ALA A 140 -2.08 -17.99 -24.71
N LEU A 141 -1.82 -16.69 -24.89
CA LEU A 141 -0.61 -16.19 -25.55
C LEU A 141 0.40 -15.65 -24.53
N GLY A 142 1.40 -16.45 -24.18
CA GLY A 142 2.36 -16.12 -23.12
C GLY A 142 1.69 -16.10 -21.73
N ARG A 143 2.50 -16.13 -20.68
CA ARG A 143 2.01 -15.86 -19.32
C ARG A 143 2.48 -14.47 -18.94
N THR A 144 1.60 -13.70 -18.32
CA THR A 144 1.95 -12.43 -17.72
C THR A 144 2.13 -12.58 -16.22
N LEU A 145 2.83 -11.62 -15.61
CA LEU A 145 2.84 -11.49 -14.16
C LEU A 145 1.40 -11.33 -13.63
N SER A 146 1.12 -11.97 -12.50
CA SER A 146 -0.14 -11.84 -11.77
C SER A 146 0.06 -11.96 -10.26
N ASN A 147 -1.00 -11.77 -9.49
CA ASN A 147 -1.03 -12.01 -8.05
C ASN A 147 -0.65 -13.45 -7.62
N LEU A 148 -0.74 -14.42 -8.53
CA LEU A 148 -0.44 -15.83 -8.26
C LEU A 148 0.67 -16.41 -9.15
N ALA A 149 1.06 -15.72 -10.21
CA ALA A 149 2.09 -16.16 -11.14
C ALA A 149 3.17 -15.07 -11.27
N VAL A 150 4.34 -15.32 -10.70
CA VAL A 150 5.45 -14.34 -10.67
C VAL A 150 6.78 -15.03 -10.96
N THR A 151 7.79 -14.28 -11.38
CA THR A 151 9.15 -14.83 -11.47
C THR A 151 9.68 -15.14 -10.06
N ARG A 152 10.73 -15.97 -9.99
CA ARG A 152 11.39 -16.31 -8.73
C ARG A 152 11.87 -15.07 -7.98
N SER A 153 12.53 -14.13 -8.67
CA SER A 153 13.06 -12.92 -8.05
C SER A 153 11.95 -12.01 -7.50
N ILE A 154 10.83 -11.88 -8.22
CA ILE A 154 9.67 -11.13 -7.71
C ILE A 154 9.07 -11.84 -6.50
N SER A 155 8.90 -13.17 -6.56
CA SER A 155 8.38 -13.96 -5.44
C SER A 155 9.20 -13.78 -4.15
N GLU A 156 10.53 -13.87 -4.25
CA GLU A 156 11.46 -13.68 -3.12
C GLU A 156 11.51 -12.22 -2.61
N LEU A 157 11.16 -11.24 -3.46
CA LEU A 157 11.16 -9.83 -3.12
C LEU A 157 9.89 -9.39 -2.37
N VAL A 158 8.72 -9.91 -2.77
CA VAL A 158 7.42 -9.36 -2.34
C VAL A 158 6.50 -10.34 -1.61
N THR A 159 6.76 -11.66 -1.66
CA THR A 159 5.84 -12.66 -1.11
C THR A 159 6.43 -13.44 0.07
N ARG A 160 5.55 -13.86 0.98
CA ARG A 160 5.89 -14.72 2.13
C ARG A 160 6.27 -16.16 1.77
N PHE A 161 6.10 -16.60 0.53
CA PHE A 161 6.24 -18.00 0.10
C PHE A 161 7.65 -18.40 -0.32
N ARG A 162 8.66 -17.65 0.13
CA ARG A 162 10.05 -17.90 -0.23
C ARG A 162 10.56 -19.24 0.30
N ARG A 163 11.58 -19.78 -0.38
CA ARG A 163 12.25 -21.05 -0.05
C ARG A 163 13.39 -20.93 0.99
N SER A 164 13.59 -19.79 1.65
CA SER A 164 14.74 -19.64 2.55
C SER A 164 14.51 -20.32 3.91
N GLU A 165 15.53 -21.05 4.37
CA GLU A 165 15.59 -21.75 5.65
C GLU A 165 15.59 -20.79 6.85
N LYS A 166 15.48 -21.36 8.06
CA LYS A 166 15.59 -20.66 9.34
C LYS A 166 16.88 -19.83 9.38
N GLY A 167 16.78 -18.50 9.54
CA GLY A 167 17.96 -17.64 9.69
C GLY A 167 17.77 -16.20 9.23
N GLU A 168 18.89 -15.52 9.00
CA GLU A 168 18.93 -14.17 8.41
C GLU A 168 18.41 -14.20 6.97
N TRP A 169 17.71 -13.13 6.56
CA TRP A 169 17.26 -12.99 5.19
C TRP A 169 17.77 -11.74 4.54
N THR A 170 18.11 -11.84 3.26
CA THR A 170 18.39 -10.70 2.40
C THR A 170 17.58 -10.87 1.10
N PRO A 171 16.87 -9.82 0.63
CA PRO A 171 16.16 -9.88 -0.64
C PRO A 171 17.13 -10.08 -1.83
N PRO A 172 16.63 -10.53 -3.00
CA PRO A 172 17.44 -10.64 -4.21
C PRO A 172 18.14 -9.32 -4.56
N ASN A 173 19.42 -9.39 -4.94
CA ASN A 173 20.25 -8.23 -5.30
C ASN A 173 20.30 -7.10 -4.24
N CYS A 174 20.21 -7.45 -2.96
CA CYS A 174 20.23 -6.49 -1.86
C CYS A 174 21.36 -6.77 -0.87
N THR A 175 21.64 -5.78 -0.03
CA THR A 175 22.47 -5.88 1.16
C THR A 175 21.83 -5.09 2.30
N TRP A 176 22.08 -5.50 3.54
CA TRP A 176 21.69 -4.74 4.73
C TRP A 176 22.76 -3.72 5.05
N ARG A 177 22.39 -2.43 5.05
CA ARG A 177 23.32 -1.30 5.24
C ARG A 177 22.68 -0.21 6.08
N ASN A 178 23.47 0.42 6.94
CA ASN A 178 23.12 1.70 7.55
C ASN A 178 23.27 2.83 6.51
N MET A 179 22.18 3.54 6.24
CA MET A 179 22.09 4.58 5.21
C MET A 179 21.99 6.02 5.76
N GLY A 180 22.07 6.23 7.09
CA GLY A 180 22.01 7.57 7.65
C GLY A 180 21.61 7.65 9.13
N ASP A 181 20.84 8.67 9.46
CA ASP A 181 20.41 9.00 10.81
C ASP A 181 18.96 8.57 11.03
N PHE A 182 18.55 8.50 12.30
CA PHE A 182 17.19 8.10 12.66
C PHE A 182 16.17 9.18 12.27
N PHE A 183 16.46 10.43 12.64
CA PHE A 183 15.76 11.64 12.22
C PHE A 183 16.77 12.65 11.70
N LYS A 184 16.42 13.37 10.62
CA LYS A 184 17.22 14.51 10.14
C LYS A 184 16.55 15.85 10.41
N ASP A 185 15.22 15.90 10.30
CA ASP A 185 14.42 17.09 10.55
C ASP A 185 13.23 16.78 11.48
N ILE A 186 12.52 17.82 11.94
CA ILE A 186 11.30 17.65 12.74
C ILE A 186 10.21 17.08 11.82
N THR A 187 9.98 15.77 11.92
CA THR A 187 8.76 15.03 11.54
C THR A 187 7.99 15.58 10.33
N GLU A 188 8.26 15.00 9.17
CA GLU A 188 7.61 15.38 7.92
C GLU A 188 6.41 14.47 7.58
N TYR A 189 5.36 15.08 7.02
CA TYR A 189 4.09 14.44 6.64
C TYR A 189 4.22 13.47 5.45
N ASN A 190 5.30 13.60 4.69
CA ASN A 190 5.62 12.83 3.50
C ASN A 190 6.19 11.45 3.87
N ASP A 191 6.49 11.22 5.15
CA ASP A 191 6.98 9.96 5.73
C ASP A 191 6.00 9.32 6.70
N PRO A 192 5.84 7.99 6.68
CA PRO A 192 6.57 6.98 5.92
C PRO A 192 6.04 6.78 4.48
N VAL A 193 6.91 6.36 3.55
CA VAL A 193 6.59 5.94 2.18
C VAL A 193 6.76 4.42 2.04
N GLN A 194 5.71 3.74 1.59
CA GLN A 194 5.71 2.29 1.40
C GLN A 194 6.67 1.83 0.28
N GLY A 195 7.33 0.70 0.50
CA GLY A 195 8.21 0.06 -0.49
C GLY A 195 7.60 -1.14 -1.22
N ALA A 196 8.47 -2.05 -1.68
CA ALA A 196 8.13 -3.19 -2.53
C ALA A 196 7.52 -4.39 -1.77
N VAL A 197 6.55 -4.15 -0.90
CA VAL A 197 5.81 -5.18 -0.16
C VAL A 197 4.37 -4.72 0.09
N GLY A 198 3.42 -5.66 0.18
CA GLY A 198 1.98 -5.39 0.32
C GLY A 198 1.54 -4.89 1.71
N ASN A 199 2.37 -4.15 2.44
CA ASN A 199 2.12 -3.84 3.84
C ASN A 199 1.53 -2.44 4.09
N SER A 200 0.74 -1.93 3.15
CA SER A 200 0.09 -0.62 3.27
C SER A 200 -0.67 -0.42 4.57
N TRP A 201 -1.26 -1.50 5.10
CA TRP A 201 -1.93 -1.53 6.40
C TRP A 201 -1.01 -1.07 7.55
N LEU A 202 0.25 -1.50 7.55
CA LEU A 202 1.23 -1.14 8.57
C LEU A 202 1.73 0.29 8.35
N ILE A 203 2.07 0.65 7.12
CA ILE A 203 2.63 1.97 6.80
C ILE A 203 1.62 3.09 7.08
N ALA A 204 0.35 2.88 6.70
CA ALA A 204 -0.73 3.81 7.01
C ALA A 204 -0.96 3.93 8.53
N ALA A 205 -0.81 2.84 9.29
CA ALA A 205 -0.98 2.83 10.74
C ALA A 205 0.17 3.53 11.48
N ILE A 206 1.43 3.28 11.07
CA ILE A 206 2.61 4.00 11.58
C ILE A 206 2.39 5.50 11.38
N PHE A 207 1.99 5.92 10.17
CA PHE A 207 1.72 7.33 9.92
C PHE A 207 0.55 7.86 10.74
N ALA A 208 -0.53 7.10 10.90
CA ALA A 208 -1.70 7.53 11.67
C ALA A 208 -1.36 7.80 13.14
N VAL A 209 -0.53 6.92 13.73
CA VAL A 209 -0.03 7.10 15.10
C VAL A 209 0.85 8.33 15.18
N HIS A 210 1.80 8.44 14.26
CA HIS A 210 2.73 9.56 14.20
C HIS A 210 2.00 10.91 14.05
N TRP A 211 1.00 10.93 13.17
CA TRP A 211 0.19 12.08 12.91
C TRP A 211 -0.59 12.48 14.16
N ALA A 212 -1.36 11.59 14.76
CA ALA A 212 -2.18 11.97 15.92
C ALA A 212 -1.34 12.26 17.18
N ASP A 213 -0.22 11.57 17.38
CA ASP A 213 0.69 11.72 18.51
C ASP A 213 2.16 11.62 18.05
N PRO A 214 2.77 12.75 17.63
CA PRO A 214 4.13 12.74 17.12
C PRO A 214 5.16 12.17 18.10
N TYR A 215 4.93 12.31 19.41
CA TYR A 215 5.83 11.82 20.44
C TYR A 215 5.78 10.29 20.61
N ALA A 216 4.70 9.63 20.19
CA ALA A 216 4.59 8.17 20.26
C ALA A 216 5.63 7.44 19.39
N ILE A 217 6.10 8.09 18.31
CA ILE A 217 7.11 7.53 17.38
C ILE A 217 8.51 8.12 17.61
N VAL A 218 8.67 9.03 18.56
CA VAL A 218 9.93 9.72 18.87
C VAL A 218 10.53 9.22 20.17
N HIS A 219 10.80 7.92 20.30
CA HIS A 219 11.56 7.41 21.47
C HIS A 219 12.34 6.16 21.09
N GLY A 220 13.68 6.18 21.20
CA GLY A 220 14.45 4.95 21.13
C GLY A 220 15.90 5.02 20.61
N ASN A 221 16.54 6.18 20.50
CA ASN A 221 17.99 6.22 20.25
C ASN A 221 18.74 5.92 21.54
N ARG A 222 19.04 4.64 21.81
CA ARG A 222 20.03 4.29 22.82
C ARG A 222 21.29 3.83 22.11
N ALA A 223 22.33 4.68 22.11
CA ALA A 223 23.68 4.21 21.85
C ALA A 223 24.03 3.21 22.97
N SER A 224 24.09 1.92 22.64
CA SER A 224 24.60 0.94 23.60
C SER A 224 26.10 0.88 23.44
N ASP A 225 26.78 1.36 24.49
CA ASP A 225 28.21 1.36 24.73
C ASP A 225 29.05 2.43 24.03
N THR A 226 30.10 2.82 24.74
CA THR A 226 31.07 3.91 24.51
C THR A 226 31.95 3.73 23.27
N SER A 227 31.53 2.89 22.31
CA SER A 227 32.07 2.86 20.96
C SER A 227 30.94 3.24 20.01
N ASP A 228 31.15 4.33 19.27
CA ASP A 228 30.20 5.05 18.41
C ASP A 228 29.73 4.25 17.17
N THR A 229 29.62 2.92 17.26
CA THR A 229 29.55 2.00 16.10
C THR A 229 28.33 1.08 16.06
N LYS A 230 27.47 1.02 17.10
CA LYS A 230 26.24 0.20 17.06
C LYS A 230 25.04 0.93 17.63
N ARG A 231 24.43 1.80 16.80
CA ARG A 231 23.13 2.41 17.09
C ARG A 231 22.04 1.33 17.06
N VAL A 232 21.16 1.33 18.06
CA VAL A 232 20.04 0.40 18.20
C VAL A 232 18.76 1.20 18.45
N LEU A 233 17.69 0.80 17.77
CA LEU A 233 16.32 1.29 18.02
C LEU A 233 15.59 0.28 18.90
N ALA A 234 14.86 0.76 19.91
CA ALA A 234 14.00 -0.05 20.75
C ALA A 234 12.56 0.47 20.68
N ILE A 235 11.63 -0.38 20.25
CA ILE A 235 10.19 -0.06 20.13
C ILE A 235 9.41 -1.06 20.97
N GLU A 236 8.49 -0.57 21.80
CA GLU A 236 7.51 -1.41 22.48
C GLU A 236 6.33 -1.70 21.54
N LEU A 237 6.02 -2.99 21.37
CA LEU A 237 4.88 -3.44 20.56
C LEU A 237 3.96 -4.28 21.43
N HIS A 238 2.66 -4.09 21.26
CA HIS A 238 1.64 -4.58 22.17
C HIS A 238 0.78 -5.66 21.49
N SER A 239 0.62 -6.82 22.12
CA SER A 239 -0.27 -7.87 21.61
C SER A 239 -1.72 -7.40 21.60
N LYS A 240 -2.39 -7.59 20.47
CA LYS A 240 -3.84 -7.35 20.31
C LYS A 240 -4.58 -8.58 19.75
N GLY A 241 -3.88 -9.72 19.64
CA GLY A 241 -4.42 -10.99 19.17
C GLY A 241 -4.61 -11.09 17.66
N GLY A 242 -5.08 -12.26 17.21
CA GLY A 242 -5.30 -12.56 15.79
C GLY A 242 -3.99 -12.75 15.00
N SER A 243 -4.05 -12.56 13.68
CA SER A 243 -2.89 -12.68 12.80
C SER A 243 -1.92 -11.49 12.86
N ASN A 244 -0.65 -11.66 12.48
CA ASN A 244 0.39 -10.61 12.58
C ASN A 244 0.49 -10.04 14.00
N ASP A 245 0.53 -10.93 14.99
CA ASP A 245 0.59 -10.58 16.40
C ASP A 245 1.65 -11.45 17.09
N ALA A 246 2.21 -10.90 18.16
CA ALA A 246 3.16 -11.59 19.03
C ALA A 246 2.97 -11.07 20.47
N PRO A 247 3.54 -11.74 21.49
CA PRO A 247 3.49 -11.23 22.86
C PRO A 247 4.04 -9.80 22.97
N THR A 248 3.42 -9.00 23.86
CA THR A 248 3.88 -7.64 24.15
C THR A 248 5.35 -7.66 24.58
N GLU A 249 6.21 -6.92 23.88
CA GLU A 249 7.64 -6.85 24.20
C GLU A 249 8.30 -5.60 23.60
N THR A 250 9.44 -5.21 24.17
CA THR A 250 10.34 -4.23 23.57
C THR A 250 11.25 -4.90 22.55
N VAL A 251 11.06 -4.57 21.28
CA VAL A 251 11.84 -5.10 20.17
C VAL A 251 13.01 -4.18 19.88
N LYS A 252 14.22 -4.76 19.84
CA LYS A 252 15.45 -4.06 19.50
C LYS A 252 15.92 -4.43 18.11
N VAL A 253 16.30 -3.43 17.31
CA VAL A 253 16.88 -3.61 15.97
C VAL A 253 18.09 -2.72 15.75
N ASN A 254 19.10 -3.23 15.04
CA ASN A 254 20.19 -2.41 14.52
C ASN A 254 19.70 -1.50 13.36
N TYR A 255 20.57 -0.60 12.92
CA TYR A 255 20.25 0.43 11.91
C TYR A 255 20.40 -0.03 10.46
N ASP A 256 20.71 -1.30 10.22
CA ASP A 256 20.84 -1.80 8.86
C ASP A 256 19.45 -1.96 8.22
N ILE A 257 19.31 -1.50 6.98
CA ILE A 257 18.08 -1.63 6.19
C ILE A 257 18.40 -2.28 4.84
N ALA A 258 17.42 -2.91 4.20
CA ALA A 258 17.62 -3.57 2.91
C ALA A 258 17.75 -2.54 1.78
N VAL A 259 18.91 -2.54 1.12
CA VAL A 259 19.24 -1.61 0.02
C VAL A 259 19.62 -2.39 -1.22
N ASN A 260 19.07 -1.99 -2.36
CA ASN A 260 19.41 -2.57 -3.66
C ASN A 260 20.87 -2.25 -4.03
N ASN A 261 21.62 -3.27 -4.47
CA ASN A 261 23.05 -3.13 -4.75
C ASN A 261 23.35 -2.33 -6.02
N SER A 262 22.43 -2.33 -6.99
CA SER A 262 22.60 -1.63 -8.26
C SER A 262 22.27 -0.14 -8.15
N SER A 263 21.20 0.19 -7.41
CA SER A 263 20.66 1.56 -7.37
C SER A 263 20.98 2.33 -6.10
N ASN A 264 21.43 1.65 -5.05
CA ASN A 264 21.51 2.19 -3.68
C ASN A 264 20.18 2.71 -3.12
N LEU A 265 19.04 2.30 -3.69
CA LEU A 265 17.72 2.65 -3.18
C LEU A 265 17.30 1.70 -2.05
N VAL A 266 16.65 2.25 -1.04
CA VAL A 266 15.93 1.48 -0.01
C VAL A 266 14.75 0.76 -0.66
N VAL A 267 14.64 -0.53 -0.42
CA VAL A 267 13.70 -1.44 -1.11
C VAL A 267 12.30 -1.41 -0.49
N TYR A 268 12.23 -1.39 0.84
CA TYR A 268 10.98 -1.42 1.59
C TYR A 268 10.60 -0.04 2.11
N CYS A 269 9.90 0.05 3.25
CA CYS A 269 9.48 1.32 3.82
C CYS A 269 10.67 2.26 3.96
N ARG A 270 10.47 3.54 3.62
CA ARG A 270 11.53 4.55 3.59
C ARG A 270 10.97 5.94 3.85
N SER A 271 11.90 6.85 4.15
CA SER A 271 11.63 8.28 4.12
C SER A 271 11.70 8.83 2.68
N SER A 272 10.97 9.89 2.37
CA SER A 272 11.16 10.76 1.21
C SER A 272 12.44 11.58 1.32
N ASP A 273 12.91 11.84 2.55
CA ASP A 273 14.16 12.50 2.82
C ASP A 273 15.33 11.51 2.83
N THR A 274 16.35 11.87 2.06
CA THR A 274 17.48 10.97 1.87
C THR A 274 18.30 10.84 3.16
N GLY A 275 18.37 9.61 3.68
CA GLY A 275 19.17 9.26 4.85
C GLY A 275 18.43 9.41 6.19
N GLU A 276 17.11 9.61 6.18
CA GLU A 276 16.26 9.38 7.35
C GLU A 276 15.72 7.94 7.34
N MET A 277 15.86 7.22 8.46
CA MET A 277 15.65 5.76 8.49
C MET A 277 14.56 5.30 9.45
N TRP A 278 13.95 6.17 10.26
CA TRP A 278 12.90 5.75 11.19
C TRP A 278 11.78 4.92 10.53
N PRO A 279 11.30 5.22 9.29
CA PRO A 279 10.23 4.42 8.67
C PRO A 279 10.64 2.97 8.45
N SER A 280 11.85 2.78 7.90
CA SER A 280 12.43 1.47 7.62
C SER A 280 12.67 0.67 8.90
N LEU A 281 13.11 1.35 9.96
CA LEU A 281 13.42 0.70 11.24
C LEU A 281 12.16 0.30 12.01
N TYR A 282 11.08 1.07 11.93
CA TYR A 282 9.77 0.68 12.49
C TYR A 282 9.19 -0.53 11.76
N GLU A 283 9.20 -0.53 10.42
CA GLU A 283 8.76 -1.69 9.63
C GLU A 283 9.58 -2.94 9.97
N LYS A 284 10.89 -2.79 10.06
CA LYS A 284 11.83 -3.86 10.45
C LYS A 284 11.55 -4.40 11.85
N ALA A 285 11.38 -3.53 12.85
CA ALA A 285 11.06 -3.94 14.22
C ALA A 285 9.74 -4.71 14.26
N PHE A 286 8.73 -4.23 13.54
CA PHE A 286 7.44 -4.90 13.44
C PHE A 286 7.57 -6.29 12.77
N ALA A 287 8.30 -6.40 11.67
CA ALA A 287 8.57 -7.68 11.01
C ALA A 287 9.31 -8.66 11.93
N LYS A 288 10.31 -8.18 12.68
CA LYS A 288 11.05 -8.97 13.68
C LYS A 288 10.10 -9.50 14.77
N TRP A 289 9.21 -8.64 15.26
CA TRP A 289 8.23 -8.96 16.28
C TRP A 289 7.28 -10.09 15.86
N ILE A 290 6.60 -9.93 14.72
CA ILE A 290 5.58 -10.90 14.27
C ILE A 290 6.19 -12.23 13.81
N THR A 291 7.45 -12.23 13.35
CA THR A 291 8.14 -13.45 12.92
C THR A 291 8.87 -14.16 14.06
N ARG A 292 8.95 -13.54 15.25
CA ARG A 292 9.68 -14.05 16.43
C ARG A 292 11.13 -14.41 16.13
N THR A 293 11.76 -13.74 15.17
CA THR A 293 13.16 -13.98 14.83
C THR A 293 14.10 -13.21 15.77
N SER A 294 15.22 -13.81 16.12
CA SER A 294 16.30 -13.14 16.86
C SER A 294 17.21 -12.30 15.94
N SER A 295 17.16 -12.53 14.64
CA SER A 295 17.98 -11.82 13.65
C SER A 295 17.57 -10.34 13.53
N ASP A 296 18.56 -9.48 13.26
CA ASP A 296 18.34 -8.10 12.83
C ASP A 296 18.10 -7.99 11.32
N HIS A 297 17.96 -9.10 10.59
CA HIS A 297 17.58 -9.15 9.18
C HIS A 297 16.27 -9.93 9.02
N PRO A 298 15.16 -9.44 9.62
CA PRO A 298 13.87 -10.14 9.57
C PRO A 298 13.30 -10.15 8.15
N ASP A 299 12.44 -11.12 7.88
CA ASP A 299 11.68 -11.17 6.63
C ASP A 299 10.60 -10.10 6.58
N ILE A 300 10.85 -9.02 5.83
CA ILE A 300 9.89 -7.94 5.67
C ILE A 300 8.65 -8.41 4.87
N THR A 301 8.78 -9.41 3.99
CA THR A 301 7.65 -9.91 3.16
C THR A 301 6.55 -10.58 3.98
N GLN A 302 6.82 -10.99 5.22
CA GLN A 302 5.82 -11.52 6.15
C GLN A 302 4.78 -10.47 6.56
N THR A 303 5.04 -9.18 6.31
CA THR A 303 4.10 -8.08 6.55
C THR A 303 3.13 -7.85 5.38
N GLY A 304 3.14 -8.68 4.32
CA GLY A 304 2.47 -8.43 3.03
C GLY A 304 0.93 -8.31 3.02
N SER A 305 0.24 -8.45 4.15
CA SER A 305 -1.15 -8.00 4.35
C SER A 305 -1.53 -8.03 5.83
N GLY A 306 -2.53 -7.24 6.24
CA GLY A 306 -2.98 -7.21 7.63
C GLY A 306 -4.10 -6.21 7.93
N ASP A 307 -4.21 -5.85 9.20
CA ASP A 307 -5.26 -4.97 9.75
C ASP A 307 -4.65 -3.63 10.21
N PRO A 308 -4.92 -2.52 9.50
CA PRO A 308 -4.38 -1.21 9.84
C PRO A 308 -4.89 -0.66 11.18
N VAL A 309 -6.12 -0.98 11.59
CA VAL A 309 -6.69 -0.48 12.85
C VAL A 309 -6.02 -1.17 14.03
N LYS A 310 -5.82 -2.49 13.90
CA LYS A 310 -5.08 -3.26 14.89
C LYS A 310 -3.62 -2.83 14.95
N ALA A 311 -2.96 -2.58 13.82
CA ALA A 311 -1.58 -2.09 13.78
C ALA A 311 -1.41 -0.81 14.59
N MET A 312 -2.34 0.16 14.46
CA MET A 312 -2.29 1.37 15.28
C MET A 312 -2.31 1.04 16.78
N ALA A 313 -3.21 0.14 17.20
CA ALA A 313 -3.32 -0.31 18.59
C ALA A 313 -2.07 -1.10 19.07
N GLN A 314 -1.45 -1.89 18.20
CA GLN A 314 -0.20 -2.60 18.51
C GLN A 314 0.98 -1.64 18.70
N ILE A 315 0.95 -0.47 18.05
CA ILE A 315 2.01 0.56 18.13
C ILE A 315 1.81 1.49 19.33
N ASN A 316 0.57 1.86 19.68
CA ASN A 316 0.29 2.90 20.68
C ASN A 316 -0.41 2.40 21.96
N ASP A 317 -0.58 1.09 22.09
CA ASP A 317 -1.30 0.39 23.15
C ASP A 317 -2.78 0.77 23.37
N LYS A 318 -3.40 1.51 22.45
CA LYS A 318 -4.81 1.92 22.60
C LYS A 318 -5.78 0.80 22.20
N THR A 319 -7.08 1.05 22.35
CA THR A 319 -8.13 0.10 21.95
C THR A 319 -8.53 0.33 20.50
N PRO A 320 -8.52 -0.71 19.63
CA PRO A 320 -8.97 -0.57 18.26
C PRO A 320 -10.51 -0.56 18.18
N HIS A 321 -11.06 0.42 17.47
CA HIS A 321 -12.49 0.53 17.19
C HIS A 321 -12.74 0.58 15.68
N TYR A 322 -13.68 -0.23 15.20
CA TYR A 322 -13.96 -0.43 13.78
C TYR A 322 -15.32 0.17 13.39
N TYR A 323 -15.41 0.71 12.18
CA TYR A 323 -16.61 1.29 11.62
C TYR A 323 -16.74 0.96 10.13
N PHE A 324 -17.54 -0.04 9.79
CA PHE A 324 -17.87 -0.42 8.42
C PHE A 324 -18.77 0.63 7.75
N THR A 325 -18.49 0.92 6.47
CA THR A 325 -19.25 1.90 5.68
C THR A 325 -20.65 1.41 5.31
N SER A 326 -20.81 0.10 5.11
CA SER A 326 -22.07 -0.55 4.73
C SER A 326 -23.20 -0.27 5.73
N SER A 327 -22.87 -0.15 7.02
CA SER A 327 -23.83 0.10 8.09
C SER A 327 -24.09 1.58 8.39
N ARG A 328 -23.49 2.52 7.64
CA ARG A 328 -23.45 3.95 7.99
C ARG A 328 -23.80 4.85 6.82
N SER A 329 -24.38 6.01 7.11
CA SER A 329 -24.55 7.07 6.10
C SER A 329 -23.24 7.85 5.91
N ALA A 330 -23.11 8.59 4.82
CA ALA A 330 -21.97 9.48 4.60
C ALA A 330 -21.84 10.52 5.74
N ASN A 331 -22.97 10.99 6.29
CA ASN A 331 -22.98 11.92 7.42
C ASN A 331 -22.49 11.26 8.71
N ASP A 332 -22.83 9.98 8.96
CA ASP A 332 -22.32 9.26 10.13
C ASP A 332 -20.79 9.09 10.04
N LEU A 333 -20.28 8.75 8.85
CA LEU A 333 -18.84 8.61 8.60
C LEU A 333 -18.10 9.95 8.81
N GLN A 334 -18.66 11.04 8.28
CA GLN A 334 -18.11 12.38 8.53
C GLN A 334 -18.16 12.75 10.02
N GLY A 335 -19.28 12.47 10.70
CA GLY A 335 -19.44 12.71 12.13
C GLY A 335 -18.42 11.94 12.98
N LEU A 336 -18.11 10.69 12.60
CA LEU A 336 -17.08 9.87 13.24
C LEU A 336 -15.69 10.48 13.11
N VAL A 337 -15.30 10.93 11.91
CA VAL A 337 -14.00 11.59 11.71
C VAL A 337 -13.95 12.86 12.55
N ARG A 338 -14.98 13.71 12.48
CA ARG A 338 -15.09 14.95 13.25
C ARG A 338 -14.96 14.74 14.76
N ALA A 339 -15.60 13.70 15.29
CA ALA A 339 -15.57 13.39 16.73
C ALA A 339 -14.19 12.94 17.23
N ASN A 340 -13.28 12.56 16.33
CA ASN A 340 -11.90 12.20 16.65
C ASN A 340 -10.91 13.27 16.15
N CYS A 341 -11.41 14.47 15.84
CA CYS A 341 -10.61 15.59 15.39
C CYS A 341 -10.67 16.81 16.32
N MET A 342 -9.57 17.56 16.37
CA MET A 342 -9.50 18.92 16.92
C MET A 342 -9.01 19.87 15.82
N ASN A 343 -9.72 20.97 15.58
CA ASN A 343 -9.41 21.93 14.52
C ASN A 343 -9.10 21.23 13.18
N PHE A 344 -10.06 20.42 12.72
CA PHE A 344 -9.98 19.62 11.49
C PHE A 344 -9.05 18.39 11.57
N ARG A 345 -8.27 18.23 12.66
CA ARG A 345 -7.13 17.30 12.79
C ARG A 345 -7.42 16.07 13.56
N THR A 346 -7.14 14.89 13.02
CA THR A 346 -7.20 13.69 13.84
C THR A 346 -6.25 13.82 15.04
N ILE A 347 -6.82 13.66 16.23
CA ILE A 347 -6.11 13.61 17.53
C ILE A 347 -6.09 12.18 18.08
N ASN A 348 -6.95 11.31 17.55
CA ASN A 348 -6.84 9.87 17.70
C ASN A 348 -6.38 9.30 16.36
N PRO A 349 -5.40 8.39 16.33
CA PRO A 349 -4.94 7.74 15.10
C PRO A 349 -6.10 7.09 14.36
N MET A 350 -6.22 7.36 13.06
CA MET A 350 -7.28 6.82 12.21
C MET A 350 -6.74 6.32 10.87
N THR A 351 -7.26 5.16 10.45
CA THR A 351 -7.02 4.59 9.12
C THR A 351 -8.34 4.20 8.47
N ALA A 352 -8.36 4.18 7.14
CA ALA A 352 -9.46 3.66 6.33
C ALA A 352 -8.94 2.60 5.37
N TRP A 353 -9.80 1.68 4.94
CA TRP A 353 -9.43 0.66 3.95
C TRP A 353 -10.50 0.50 2.88
N THR A 354 -10.05 0.23 1.67
CA THR A 354 -10.90 0.00 0.49
C THR A 354 -11.44 -1.42 0.44
N GLN A 355 -12.51 -1.62 -0.33
CA GLN A 355 -13.03 -2.95 -0.65
C GLN A 355 -12.03 -3.69 -1.54
N ALA A 356 -12.14 -5.02 -1.63
CA ALA A 356 -11.16 -5.81 -2.40
C ALA A 356 -11.26 -5.58 -3.92
N SER A 357 -12.46 -5.30 -4.43
CA SER A 357 -12.72 -5.04 -5.86
C SER A 357 -14.02 -4.26 -6.03
N ASP A 358 -14.11 -3.42 -7.06
CA ASP A 358 -15.34 -2.75 -7.50
C ASP A 358 -15.16 -2.18 -8.93
N GLY A 359 -16.25 -2.01 -9.68
CA GLY A 359 -16.23 -1.34 -10.99
C GLY A 359 -15.64 0.09 -10.96
N MET A 360 -15.71 0.77 -9.81
CA MET A 360 -15.32 2.17 -9.67
C MET A 360 -13.81 2.42 -9.55
N TYR A 361 -12.98 1.41 -9.21
CA TYR A 361 -11.55 1.64 -9.02
C TYR A 361 -10.82 1.98 -10.32
N LYS A 362 -11.30 1.42 -11.44
CA LYS A 362 -10.69 1.61 -12.76
C LYS A 362 -10.64 3.10 -13.15
N GLY A 363 -9.43 3.63 -13.33
CA GLY A 363 -9.21 5.03 -13.69
C GLY A 363 -9.48 6.04 -12.57
N SER A 364 -9.82 5.59 -11.36
CA SER A 364 -10.08 6.49 -10.23
C SER A 364 -8.82 6.93 -9.48
N ASN A 365 -7.69 6.23 -9.68
CA ASN A 365 -6.47 6.29 -8.86
C ASN A 365 -6.67 5.90 -7.38
N ILE A 366 -7.86 5.44 -6.96
CA ILE A 366 -8.07 4.79 -5.67
C ILE A 366 -7.75 3.31 -5.81
N VAL A 367 -6.86 2.83 -4.94
CA VAL A 367 -6.40 1.43 -4.90
C VAL A 367 -7.35 0.56 -4.09
N ALA A 368 -7.78 -0.57 -4.65
CA ALA A 368 -8.55 -1.61 -3.97
C ALA A 368 -7.70 -2.41 -2.97
N ASN A 369 -8.34 -3.01 -1.96
CA ASN A 369 -7.72 -3.76 -0.87
C ASN A 369 -6.51 -3.04 -0.23
N HIS A 370 -6.61 -1.73 -0.06
CA HIS A 370 -5.50 -0.86 0.33
C HIS A 370 -5.87 0.00 1.54
N ALA A 371 -4.90 0.27 2.41
CA ALA A 371 -5.09 1.12 3.58
C ALA A 371 -4.62 2.56 3.31
N TYR A 372 -5.36 3.51 3.87
CA TYR A 372 -5.09 4.94 3.83
C TYR A 372 -5.09 5.49 5.25
N THR A 373 -4.27 6.50 5.52
CA THR A 373 -4.36 7.26 6.77
C THR A 373 -5.47 8.30 6.67
N VAL A 374 -6.27 8.47 7.71
CA VAL A 374 -7.25 9.56 7.81
C VAL A 374 -6.60 10.72 8.56
N LEU A 375 -6.36 11.82 7.86
CA LEU A 375 -5.68 12.99 8.43
C LEU A 375 -6.64 13.94 9.14
N GLY A 376 -7.89 13.96 8.68
CA GLY A 376 -8.85 14.93 9.14
C GLY A 376 -10.08 15.04 8.26
N TRP A 377 -10.72 16.19 8.36
CA TRP A 377 -11.92 16.49 7.59
C TRP A 377 -11.94 17.95 7.17
N ALA A 378 -12.70 18.27 6.12
CA ALA A 378 -12.95 19.63 5.69
C ALA A 378 -14.39 19.79 5.19
N SER A 379 -14.85 21.03 5.08
CA SER A 379 -16.15 21.35 4.49
C SER A 379 -16.06 22.63 3.68
N GLN A 380 -16.51 22.57 2.42
CA GLN A 380 -16.51 23.70 1.51
C GLN A 380 -17.69 23.59 0.55
N GLY A 381 -18.32 24.72 0.22
CA GLY A 381 -19.43 24.76 -0.74
C GLY A 381 -20.62 23.85 -0.37
N GLY A 382 -20.87 23.64 0.92
CA GLY A 382 -21.91 22.73 1.42
C GLY A 382 -21.56 21.24 1.32
N LYS A 383 -20.39 20.88 0.78
CA LYS A 383 -19.88 19.51 0.74
C LYS A 383 -19.02 19.18 1.96
N GLN A 384 -18.92 17.90 2.26
CA GLN A 384 -18.14 17.35 3.38
C GLN A 384 -17.09 16.40 2.83
N TYR A 385 -15.84 16.61 3.25
CA TYR A 385 -14.68 15.86 2.78
C TYR A 385 -13.97 15.17 3.93
N ILE A 386 -13.46 13.98 3.65
CA ILE A 386 -12.50 13.26 4.49
C ILE A 386 -11.13 13.40 3.83
N ILE A 387 -10.14 13.82 4.60
CA ILE A 387 -8.77 14.00 4.12
C ILE A 387 -8.01 12.70 4.36
N LEU A 388 -7.46 12.16 3.29
CA LEU A 388 -6.80 10.85 3.26
C LEU A 388 -5.37 10.98 2.75
N ARG A 389 -4.52 10.04 3.15
CA ARG A 389 -3.17 9.85 2.60
C ARG A 389 -2.97 8.43 2.10
N ASN A 390 -2.56 8.29 0.85
CA ASN A 390 -2.04 7.05 0.30
C ASN A 390 -0.60 6.82 0.81
N PRO A 391 -0.31 5.71 1.52
CA PRO A 391 1.04 5.43 2.02
C PRO A 391 2.10 5.22 0.93
N TRP A 392 1.71 5.11 -0.35
CA TRP A 392 2.67 5.14 -1.46
C TRP A 392 3.30 6.52 -1.68
N GLY A 393 2.71 7.56 -1.10
CA GLY A 393 3.13 8.95 -1.25
C GLY A 393 2.84 9.53 -2.64
N VAL A 394 1.93 8.91 -3.41
CA VAL A 394 1.50 9.26 -4.76
C VAL A 394 0.13 8.64 -5.09
N THR A 395 -0.32 8.83 -6.33
CA THR A 395 -1.51 8.22 -6.92
C THR A 395 -2.79 8.86 -6.40
N GLU A 396 -2.80 10.18 -6.36
CA GLU A 396 -3.92 10.99 -5.93
C GLU A 396 -5.06 10.91 -6.97
N PRO A 397 -6.31 10.77 -6.52
CA PRO A 397 -7.48 10.78 -7.40
C PRO A 397 -7.78 12.18 -7.94
N ALA A 398 -7.90 12.32 -9.26
CA ALA A 398 -8.32 13.55 -9.93
C ALA A 398 -9.79 13.45 -10.38
N GLY A 399 -10.63 14.42 -10.05
CA GLY A 399 -12.05 14.42 -10.47
C GLY A 399 -12.99 15.30 -9.65
N LEU A 400 -14.30 15.16 -9.86
CA LEU A 400 -15.36 16.00 -9.25
C LEU A 400 -15.69 15.65 -7.79
N THR A 401 -15.38 14.43 -7.37
CA THR A 401 -15.56 13.94 -5.99
C THR A 401 -14.32 14.15 -5.14
N THR A 402 -13.22 14.53 -5.79
CA THR A 402 -12.02 15.04 -5.14
C THR A 402 -12.01 16.54 -5.32
N TYR A 403 -11.40 17.26 -4.39
CA TYR A 403 -11.32 18.71 -4.51
C TYR A 403 -9.86 19.12 -4.46
N PRO A 404 -9.23 19.23 -5.65
CA PRO A 404 -7.93 19.86 -5.78
C PRO A 404 -7.99 21.29 -5.23
N GLY A 405 -7.03 21.69 -4.39
CA GLY A 405 -6.95 23.07 -3.85
C GLY A 405 -7.98 23.43 -2.76
N LEU A 406 -8.60 22.47 -2.07
CA LEU A 406 -9.59 22.72 -0.99
C LEU A 406 -9.01 23.58 0.16
N LEU A 407 -7.68 23.61 0.28
CA LEU A 407 -7.03 24.04 1.49
C LEU A 407 -6.23 25.37 1.37
N ASP A 408 -6.32 26.07 0.22
CA ASP A 408 -5.86 27.47 0.04
C ASP A 408 -6.56 28.46 1.02
N PHE A 409 -7.58 28.01 1.74
CA PHE A 409 -8.36 28.78 2.72
C PHE A 409 -8.04 28.48 4.19
N PHE A 410 -7.30 27.41 4.50
CA PHE A 410 -6.91 27.11 5.87
C PHE A 410 -5.59 27.83 6.17
N ASP A 411 -5.40 28.23 7.43
CA ASP A 411 -4.10 28.74 7.86
C ASP A 411 -3.07 27.61 7.73
N MET A 412 -2.25 27.70 6.70
CA MET A 412 -1.19 26.77 6.31
C MET A 412 -0.20 26.54 7.48
N THR A 413 -0.03 27.53 8.36
CA THR A 413 0.81 27.40 9.56
C THR A 413 0.21 26.46 10.60
N PHE A 414 -1.12 26.30 10.60
CA PHE A 414 -1.87 25.49 11.55
C PHE A 414 -2.22 24.09 11.01
N TRP A 415 -2.40 23.95 9.70
CA TRP A 415 -2.73 22.69 9.03
C TRP A 415 -1.77 22.38 7.89
N ARG A 416 -0.52 21.98 8.18
CA ARG A 416 0.50 21.72 7.14
C ARG A 416 0.05 20.80 5.98
N PRO A 417 -0.75 19.74 6.18
CA PRO A 417 -1.27 18.94 5.06
C PRO A 417 -2.22 19.69 4.11
N ALA A 418 -2.60 20.94 4.43
CA ALA A 418 -3.32 21.85 3.54
C ALA A 418 -2.55 22.03 2.24
N ASP A 419 -1.30 22.42 2.41
CA ASP A 419 -0.37 22.87 1.39
C ASP A 419 0.02 21.73 0.44
N MET A 420 -0.39 20.51 0.77
CA MET A 420 0.12 19.26 0.23
C MET A 420 -0.95 18.47 -0.49
N LEU A 421 -2.19 18.99 -0.59
CA LEU A 421 -3.20 18.37 -1.43
C LEU A 421 -2.68 18.19 -2.85
N ASP A 422 -2.96 17.02 -3.41
CA ASP A 422 -2.50 16.57 -4.72
C ASP A 422 -0.98 16.32 -4.81
N THR A 423 -0.32 16.20 -3.65
CA THR A 423 1.07 15.77 -3.52
C THR A 423 1.26 14.82 -2.34
N GLY A 424 2.32 14.00 -2.35
CA GLY A 424 2.68 13.16 -1.20
C GLY A 424 1.61 12.12 -0.83
N GLY A 425 0.71 11.78 -1.75
CA GLY A 425 -0.41 10.87 -1.57
C GLY A 425 -1.62 11.49 -0.87
N VAL A 426 -1.64 12.80 -0.61
CA VAL A 426 -2.70 13.46 0.18
C VAL A 426 -3.82 13.98 -0.71
N PHE A 427 -5.06 13.62 -0.39
CA PHE A 427 -6.24 14.08 -1.14
C PHE A 427 -7.48 14.24 -0.25
N ALA A 428 -8.42 15.05 -0.71
CA ALA A 428 -9.73 15.22 -0.10
C ALA A 428 -10.79 14.44 -0.89
N LEU A 429 -11.54 13.55 -0.24
CA LEU A 429 -12.61 12.77 -0.86
C LEU A 429 -13.97 13.10 -0.24
N GLU A 430 -14.97 13.38 -1.07
CA GLU A 430 -16.33 13.63 -0.59
C GLU A 430 -16.83 12.43 0.24
N ALA A 431 -17.49 12.66 1.38
CA ALA A 431 -17.93 11.58 2.27
C ALA A 431 -18.89 10.57 1.60
N SER A 432 -19.65 11.02 0.59
CA SER A 432 -20.51 10.18 -0.25
C SER A 432 -19.69 9.22 -1.11
N ALA A 433 -18.62 9.71 -1.75
CA ALA A 433 -17.69 8.89 -2.51
C ALA A 433 -16.88 7.97 -1.59
N PHE A 434 -16.41 8.46 -0.44
CA PHE A 434 -15.74 7.63 0.56
C PHE A 434 -16.55 6.39 0.93
N LYS A 435 -17.86 6.56 1.20
CA LYS A 435 -18.75 5.44 1.49
C LYS A 435 -18.77 4.36 0.39
N ASN A 436 -18.61 4.76 -0.87
CA ASN A 436 -18.65 3.85 -2.02
C ASN A 436 -17.32 3.10 -2.19
N TYR A 437 -16.19 3.80 -2.10
CA TYR A 437 -14.86 3.22 -2.31
C TYR A 437 -14.34 2.43 -1.10
N PHE A 438 -14.72 2.81 0.12
CA PHE A 438 -14.15 2.26 1.35
C PHE A 438 -15.05 1.21 1.98
N ALA A 439 -14.45 0.12 2.47
CA ALA A 439 -15.15 -0.90 3.26
C ALA A 439 -15.34 -0.45 4.72
N GLY A 440 -14.41 0.36 5.25
CA GLY A 440 -14.50 0.86 6.62
C GLY A 440 -13.40 1.84 6.98
N LEU A 441 -13.53 2.38 8.19
CA LEU A 441 -12.51 3.14 8.89
C LEU A 441 -12.40 2.67 10.34
N GLY A 442 -11.28 2.94 10.98
CA GLY A 442 -11.09 2.64 12.39
C GLY A 442 -10.24 3.68 13.09
N VAL A 443 -10.33 3.65 14.41
CA VAL A 443 -9.61 4.55 15.32
C VAL A 443 -8.99 3.73 16.45
N ALA A 444 -7.78 4.08 16.87
CA ALA A 444 -7.17 3.55 18.09
C ALA A 444 -7.23 4.61 19.18
N LYS A 445 -8.03 4.40 20.23
CA LYS A 445 -8.22 5.39 21.31
C LYS A 445 -8.37 4.79 22.71
#